data_AF-A0A382T6Q1-F1
#
_entry.id   AF-A0A382T6Q1-F1
#
_cell.length_a   1.000
_cell.length_b   1.000
_cell.length_c   1.000
_cell.angle_alpha   90.00
_cell.angle_beta   90.00
_cell.angle_gamma   90.00
#
_symmetry.space_group_name_H-M   'P 1'
#
loop_
_entity.id
_entity.type
_entity.pdbx_description
1 polymer ?
#
loop_
_entity_poly.entity_id
_entity_poly.type
_entity_poly.pdbx_seq_one_letter_code
_entity_poly.pdbx_strand_id
1 'polypeptide(L)'
;VERLCSLLVPHKTCTIILPTPISPVASGCVRTANPKHIKVRPGPQPDQVGVLFYGGEIMPATTKDQQGLRDINVNATERLMPPSELLSEFPLTGIAEETVLKGREAIRKVLDGTDGRFIIIAGPCSIHDYDTALEYADRLRRLTQPLSDRLLTVMRVYFEKPRTTVGWKGLLYDPDLNDSFDIAT
;
A
#
# COMPACT_ATOMS: atom_id res chain seq x y z
N VAL A 1 9.88 -27.57 -0.45
CA VAL A 1 9.37 -26.17 -0.47
C VAL A 1 8.13 -26.03 0.40
N GLU A 2 7.06 -26.80 0.17
CA GLU A 2 5.87 -26.83 1.05
C GLU A 2 6.20 -27.16 2.51
N ARG A 3 7.10 -28.13 2.75
CA ARG A 3 7.62 -28.42 4.10
C ARG A 3 8.31 -27.22 4.76
N LEU A 4 8.89 -26.31 3.98
CA LEU A 4 9.56 -25.12 4.51
C LEU A 4 8.52 -24.06 4.91
N CYS A 5 7.51 -23.78 4.08
CA CYS A 5 6.41 -22.89 4.47
C CYS A 5 5.61 -23.44 5.66
N SER A 6 5.36 -24.76 5.74
CA SER A 6 4.62 -25.35 6.86
C SER A 6 5.39 -25.28 8.18
N LEU A 7 6.73 -25.31 8.13
CA LEU A 7 7.61 -25.15 9.30
C LEU A 7 7.80 -23.68 9.69
N LEU A 8 7.87 -22.78 8.70
CA LEU A 8 8.11 -21.35 8.94
C LEU A 8 6.85 -20.59 9.34
N VAL A 9 5.67 -20.99 8.84
CA VAL A 9 4.42 -20.25 9.03
C VAL A 9 3.22 -21.21 9.14
N PRO A 10 3.09 -21.95 10.25
CA PRO A 10 1.95 -22.85 10.43
C PRO A 10 0.65 -22.03 10.43
N HIS A 11 -0.27 -22.39 9.52
CA HIS A 11 -1.61 -21.80 9.36
C HIS A 11 -1.71 -20.40 8.71
N LYS A 12 -0.67 -19.83 8.09
CA LYS A 12 -0.82 -18.56 7.34
C LYS A 12 -0.42 -18.67 5.87
N THR A 13 -0.85 -17.68 5.08
CA THR A 13 -0.64 -17.64 3.64
C THR A 13 0.83 -17.33 3.33
N CYS A 14 1.47 -18.22 2.58
CA CYS A 14 2.88 -18.15 2.17
C CYS A 14 2.93 -18.17 0.64
N THR A 15 3.47 -17.14 0.02
CA THR A 15 3.69 -17.09 -1.44
C THR A 15 5.18 -17.14 -1.71
N ILE A 16 5.60 -18.09 -2.55
CA ILE A 16 7.00 -18.25 -2.94
C ILE A 16 7.12 -17.89 -4.41
N ILE A 17 8.05 -17.00 -4.72
CA ILE A 17 8.40 -16.66 -6.10
C ILE A 17 9.75 -17.31 -6.38
N LEU A 18 9.75 -18.21 -7.35
CA LEU A 18 10.96 -18.90 -7.78
C LEU A 18 11.77 -17.99 -8.70
N PRO A 19 13.11 -17.99 -8.61
CA PRO A 19 13.96 -17.38 -9.61
C PRO A 19 13.76 -18.17 -10.91
N THR A 20 12.98 -17.62 -11.84
CA THR A 20 12.83 -18.20 -13.16
C THR A 20 14.01 -17.78 -14.02
N PRO A 21 14.71 -18.68 -14.72
CA PRO A 21 15.63 -18.27 -15.75
C PRO A 21 14.83 -17.52 -16.82
N ILE A 22 15.24 -16.29 -17.12
CA ILE A 22 14.66 -15.52 -18.21
C ILE A 22 14.97 -16.29 -19.50
N SER A 23 13.98 -17.01 -20.04
CA SER A 23 14.05 -17.56 -21.38
C SER A 23 13.99 -16.40 -22.39
N PRO A 24 14.84 -16.35 -23.42
CA PRO A 24 14.89 -15.27 -24.37
C PRO A 24 13.77 -15.44 -25.41
N VAL A 25 12.51 -15.24 -25.02
CA VAL A 25 11.39 -15.16 -25.96
C VAL A 25 10.54 -13.95 -25.63
N ALA A 26 10.31 -13.13 -26.66
CA ALA A 26 9.65 -11.82 -26.68
C ALA A 26 10.49 -10.66 -26.13
N SER A 27 11.55 -10.32 -26.88
CA SER A 27 12.05 -8.95 -26.99
C SER A 27 11.00 -8.09 -27.70
N GLY A 28 9.91 -7.81 -26.99
CA GLY A 28 8.97 -6.75 -27.30
C GLY A 28 9.49 -5.50 -26.60
N CYS A 29 10.35 -4.77 -27.29
CA CYS A 29 10.90 -3.49 -26.89
C CYS A 29 9.78 -2.53 -26.44
N VAL A 30 9.51 -2.46 -25.14
CA VAL A 30 8.84 -1.29 -24.55
C VAL A 30 9.93 -0.22 -24.48
N ARG A 31 9.99 0.60 -25.52
CA ARG A 31 10.79 1.83 -25.52
C ARG A 31 10.40 2.62 -24.28
N THR A 32 11.31 2.73 -23.33
CA THR A 32 11.20 3.71 -22.26
C THR A 32 11.24 5.08 -22.91
N ALA A 33 10.12 5.79 -22.87
CA ALA A 33 10.09 7.18 -23.27
C ALA A 33 11.02 7.96 -22.31
N ASN A 34 12.01 8.62 -22.89
CA ASN A 34 12.91 9.56 -22.24
C ASN A 34 12.11 10.56 -21.37
N PRO A 35 12.35 10.67 -20.05
CA PRO A 35 11.48 11.44 -19.15
C PRO A 35 11.68 12.96 -19.24
N LYS A 36 12.51 13.47 -20.17
CA LYS A 36 12.92 14.88 -20.16
C LYS A 36 11.91 15.90 -20.71
N HIS A 37 10.70 15.51 -21.11
CA HIS A 37 9.68 16.47 -21.58
C HIS A 37 8.24 16.11 -21.22
N ILE A 38 7.99 15.44 -20.08
CA ILE A 38 6.63 15.45 -19.51
C ILE A 38 6.44 16.79 -18.80
N LYS A 39 5.91 17.78 -19.53
CA LYS A 39 5.28 18.94 -18.88
C LYS A 39 4.05 18.41 -18.15
N VAL A 40 4.21 18.16 -16.86
CA VAL A 40 3.09 18.04 -15.92
C VAL A 40 2.34 19.36 -16.04
N ARG A 41 1.17 19.35 -16.69
CA ARG A 41 0.26 20.49 -16.57
C ARG A 41 -0.15 20.52 -15.10
N PRO A 42 -0.10 21.67 -14.43
CA PRO A 42 -0.69 21.76 -13.10
C PRO A 42 -2.14 21.31 -13.24
N GLY A 43 -2.50 20.26 -12.49
CA GLY A 43 -3.90 19.93 -12.29
C GLY A 43 -4.61 21.16 -11.71
N PRO A 44 -5.91 21.35 -11.99
CA PRO A 44 -6.63 22.48 -11.42
C PRO A 44 -6.44 22.47 -9.90
N GLN A 45 -6.02 23.61 -9.36
CA GLN A 45 -5.91 23.82 -7.92
C GLN A 45 -7.27 23.48 -7.28
N PRO A 46 -7.31 22.72 -6.17
CA PRO A 46 -8.56 22.21 -5.61
C PRO A 46 -9.49 23.28 -5.02
N ASP A 47 -9.19 24.57 -5.20
CA ASP A 47 -9.94 25.71 -4.68
C ASP A 47 -10.35 26.76 -5.72
N GLN A 48 -10.18 26.51 -7.03
CA GLN A 48 -10.61 27.46 -8.07
C GLN A 48 -11.67 26.90 -9.02
N VAL A 49 -12.86 26.65 -8.48
CA VAL A 49 -14.09 26.74 -9.30
C VAL A 49 -14.58 28.18 -9.21
N GLY A 50 -14.28 28.95 -10.25
CA GLY A 50 -15.00 30.18 -10.63
C GLY A 50 -15.19 31.22 -9.53
N VAL A 51 -14.20 32.07 -9.34
CA VAL A 51 -14.40 33.38 -8.73
C VAL A 51 -15.09 34.29 -9.76
N LEU A 52 -16.38 34.60 -9.54
CA LEU A 52 -17.04 35.77 -10.11
C LEU A 52 -17.41 36.69 -8.94
N PHE A 53 -16.55 37.66 -8.68
CA PHE A 53 -16.81 38.71 -7.71
C PHE A 53 -17.74 39.76 -8.32
N TYR A 54 -18.90 39.95 -7.69
CA TYR A 54 -19.52 41.26 -7.53
C TYR A 54 -20.14 41.34 -6.13
N GLY A 55 -19.37 41.90 -5.19
CA GLY A 55 -19.83 42.40 -3.89
C GLY A 55 -20.20 41.36 -2.82
N GLY A 56 -19.34 41.24 -1.80
CA GLY A 56 -19.74 40.92 -0.42
C GLY A 56 -19.87 39.45 -0.01
N GLU A 57 -19.03 39.07 0.97
CA GLU A 57 -19.07 37.89 1.85
C GLU A 57 -18.76 36.48 1.29
N ILE A 58 -17.84 35.80 1.99
CA ILE A 58 -17.45 34.41 1.78
C ILE A 58 -18.45 33.53 2.55
N MET A 59 -19.33 32.84 1.83
CA MET A 59 -20.22 31.83 2.41
C MET A 59 -19.53 30.45 2.37
N PRO A 60 -19.61 29.62 3.43
CA PRO A 60 -19.09 28.27 3.40
C PRO A 60 -19.89 27.42 2.41
N ALA A 61 -19.20 26.81 1.44
CA ALA A 61 -19.80 25.91 0.48
C ALA A 61 -20.14 24.56 1.13
N THR A 62 -21.27 24.49 1.83
CA THR A 62 -22.03 23.25 2.02
C THR A 62 -23.23 23.30 1.08
N THR A 63 -23.00 23.15 -0.22
CA THR A 63 -24.09 22.98 -1.18
C THR A 63 -24.56 21.53 -1.14
N LYS A 64 -25.54 21.23 -0.29
CA LYS A 64 -26.51 20.18 -0.65
C LYS A 64 -27.13 20.62 -1.97
N ASP A 65 -27.00 19.80 -3.01
CA ASP A 65 -27.60 20.10 -4.30
C ASP A 65 -29.12 20.25 -4.13
N GLN A 66 -29.60 21.48 -4.25
CA GLN A 66 -31.01 21.81 -4.04
C GLN A 66 -31.92 21.26 -5.17
N GLN A 67 -31.33 20.80 -6.28
CA GLN A 67 -32.06 20.25 -7.43
C GLN A 67 -32.08 18.72 -7.44
N GLY A 68 -31.36 18.05 -6.54
CA GLY A 68 -31.29 16.58 -6.47
C GLY A 68 -30.72 15.93 -7.74
N LEU A 69 -29.84 16.63 -8.46
CA LEU A 69 -29.18 16.14 -9.66
C LEU A 69 -27.87 15.41 -9.32
N ARG A 70 -27.25 15.72 -8.17
CA ARG A 70 -25.96 15.21 -7.69
C ARG A 70 -26.08 14.70 -6.27
N ASP A 71 -25.23 13.74 -5.93
CA ASP A 71 -25.07 13.17 -4.58
C ASP A 71 -26.36 12.60 -3.96
N ILE A 72 -27.32 12.19 -4.81
CA ILE A 72 -28.64 11.68 -4.40
C ILE A 72 -28.59 10.48 -3.44
N ASN A 73 -27.53 9.66 -3.53
CA ASN A 73 -27.34 8.44 -2.74
C ASN A 73 -26.06 8.53 -1.89
N VAL A 74 -25.62 9.74 -1.53
CA VAL A 74 -24.44 9.97 -0.68
C VAL A 74 -24.92 10.29 0.72
N ASN A 75 -24.54 9.44 1.69
CA ASN A 75 -24.89 9.67 3.09
C ASN A 75 -24.08 10.83 3.69
N ALA A 76 -22.78 10.86 3.42
CA ALA A 76 -21.86 11.89 3.89
C ALA A 76 -20.63 11.96 2.99
N THR A 77 -19.97 13.12 3.00
CA THR A 77 -18.67 13.33 2.36
C THR A 77 -17.75 13.96 3.40
N GLU A 78 -16.64 13.29 3.67
CA GLU A 78 -15.65 13.72 4.66
C GLU A 78 -14.31 14.02 3.97
N ARG A 79 -13.60 15.03 4.45
CA ARG A 79 -12.26 15.35 3.96
C ARG A 79 -11.25 14.52 4.74
N LEU A 80 -10.39 13.83 4.01
CA LEU A 80 -9.27 13.10 4.58
C LEU A 80 -8.03 13.99 4.69
N MET A 81 -7.14 13.63 5.61
CA MET A 81 -5.81 14.23 5.72
C MET A 81 -5.05 14.10 4.37
N PRO A 82 -4.46 15.18 3.85
CA PRO A 82 -3.66 15.10 2.63
C PRO A 82 -2.37 14.30 2.87
N PRO A 83 -1.86 13.56 1.86
CA PRO A 83 -0.64 12.75 2.01
C PRO A 83 0.60 13.53 2.49
N SER A 84 0.70 14.83 2.18
CA SER A 84 1.79 15.69 2.63
C SER A 84 1.80 15.91 4.15
N GLU A 85 0.62 15.97 4.76
CA GLU A 85 0.47 16.13 6.21
C GLU A 85 0.80 14.82 6.92
N LEU A 86 0.31 13.68 6.40
CA LEU A 86 0.65 12.36 6.91
C LEU A 86 2.16 12.08 6.89
N LEU A 87 2.85 12.47 5.80
CA LEU A 87 4.31 12.35 5.69
C LEU A 87 5.07 13.27 6.66
N SER A 88 4.45 14.38 7.06
CA SER A 88 5.02 15.32 8.03
C SER A 88 4.86 14.81 9.46
N GLU A 89 3.72 14.17 9.76
CA GLU A 89 3.43 13.55 11.06
C GLU A 89 4.25 12.26 11.28
N PHE A 90 4.39 11.44 10.25
CA PHE A 90 5.13 10.18 10.29
C PHE A 90 6.34 10.22 9.34
N PRO A 91 7.40 10.98 9.69
CA PRO A 91 8.57 11.12 8.84
C PRO A 91 9.31 9.79 8.68
N LEU A 92 9.78 9.52 7.46
CA LEU A 92 10.56 8.33 7.17
C LEU A 92 11.87 8.35 7.97
N THR A 93 12.11 7.29 8.75
CA THR A 93 13.39 7.13 9.46
C THR A 93 14.47 6.62 8.50
N GLY A 94 15.73 6.95 8.76
CA GLY A 94 16.86 6.46 7.93
C GLY A 94 16.93 4.93 7.86
N ILE A 95 16.57 4.24 8.95
CA ILE A 95 16.51 2.76 8.99
C ILE A 95 15.40 2.25 8.06
N ALA A 96 14.22 2.88 8.07
CA ALA A 96 13.12 2.50 7.20
C ALA A 96 13.45 2.75 5.72
N GLU A 97 14.06 3.91 5.42
CA GLU A 97 14.53 4.24 4.07
C GLU A 97 15.52 3.19 3.55
N GLU A 98 16.57 2.90 4.33
CA GLU A 98 17.58 1.91 3.97
C GLU A 98 16.96 0.52 3.77
N THR A 99 16.03 0.12 4.64
CA THR A 99 15.31 -1.16 4.55
C THR A 99 14.52 -1.26 3.24
N VAL A 100 13.78 -0.21 2.88
CA VAL A 100 12.99 -0.17 1.64
C VAL A 100 13.89 -0.21 0.41
N LEU A 101 14.95 0.60 0.38
CA LEU A 101 15.87 0.66 -0.76
C LEU A 101 16.60 -0.67 -0.97
N LYS A 102 17.16 -1.25 0.11
CA LYS A 102 17.82 -2.55 0.06
C LYS A 102 16.86 -3.67 -0.34
N GLY A 103 15.63 -3.66 0.19
CA GLY A 103 14.61 -4.63 -0.15
C GLY A 103 14.23 -4.61 -1.63
N ARG A 104 13.97 -3.41 -2.18
CA ARG A 104 13.65 -3.23 -3.61
C ARG A 104 14.78 -3.71 -4.52
N GLU A 105 16.01 -3.34 -4.18
CA GLU A 105 17.18 -3.73 -4.97
C GLU A 105 17.43 -5.25 -4.90
N ALA A 106 17.27 -5.87 -3.73
CA ALA A 106 17.41 -7.32 -3.58
C ALA A 106 16.34 -8.08 -4.39
N ILE A 107 15.08 -7.63 -4.35
CA ILE A 107 13.99 -8.22 -5.14
C ILE A 107 14.32 -8.10 -6.63
N ARG A 108 14.77 -6.92 -7.08
CA ARG A 108 15.15 -6.70 -8.47
C ARG A 108 16.24 -7.67 -8.92
N LYS A 109 17.30 -7.85 -8.13
CA LYS A 109 18.38 -8.81 -8.46
C LYS A 109 17.89 -10.25 -8.60
N VAL A 110 16.95 -10.67 -7.74
CA VAL A 110 16.36 -12.02 -7.83
C VAL A 110 15.50 -12.16 -9.09
N LEU A 111 14.68 -11.16 -9.41
CA LEU A 111 13.86 -11.16 -10.63
C LEU A 111 14.71 -11.09 -11.91
N ASP A 112 15.84 -10.39 -11.86
CA ASP A 112 16.82 -10.29 -12.95
C ASP A 112 17.69 -11.56 -13.08
N GLY A 113 17.55 -12.53 -12.17
CA GLY A 113 18.33 -13.78 -12.15
C GLY A 113 19.79 -13.63 -11.72
N THR A 114 20.20 -12.43 -11.27
CA THR A 114 21.55 -12.15 -10.77
C THR A 114 21.75 -12.53 -9.30
N ASP A 115 20.66 -12.84 -8.60
CA ASP A 115 20.62 -13.37 -7.24
C ASP A 115 19.77 -14.65 -7.23
N GLY A 116 20.35 -15.77 -6.83
CA GLY A 116 19.71 -17.09 -6.90
C GLY A 116 18.78 -17.41 -5.72
N ARG A 117 18.53 -16.46 -4.81
CA ARG A 117 17.65 -16.67 -3.66
C ARG A 117 16.18 -16.79 -4.07
N PHE A 118 15.39 -17.46 -3.23
CA PHE A 118 13.93 -17.53 -3.39
C PHE A 118 13.27 -16.37 -2.65
N ILE A 119 12.35 -15.65 -3.30
CA ILE A 119 11.54 -14.66 -2.60
C ILE A 119 10.41 -15.38 -1.87
N ILE A 120 10.25 -15.09 -0.59
CA ILE A 120 9.11 -15.53 0.22
C ILE A 120 8.36 -14.32 0.71
N ILE A 121 7.08 -14.24 0.35
CA ILE A 121 6.13 -13.26 0.88
C ILE A 121 5.25 -13.99 1.89
N ALA A 122 5.38 -13.65 3.16
CA ALA A 122 4.69 -14.33 4.25
C ALA A 122 4.15 -13.34 5.28
N GLY A 123 2.95 -13.60 5.79
CA GLY A 123 2.32 -12.74 6.79
C GLY A 123 0.87 -13.09 7.08
N PRO A 124 0.23 -12.36 7.99
CA PRO A 124 -1.20 -12.48 8.22
C PRO A 124 -2.01 -12.21 6.94
N CYS A 125 -3.21 -12.81 6.88
CA CYS A 125 -4.13 -12.59 5.76
C CYS A 125 -4.58 -11.11 5.70
N SER A 126 -4.84 -10.50 6.84
CA SER A 126 -5.00 -9.06 7.02
C SER A 126 -4.56 -8.71 8.45
N ILE A 127 -3.94 -7.56 8.62
CA ILE A 127 -3.57 -7.01 9.92
C ILE A 127 -4.77 -6.28 10.49
N HIS A 128 -5.11 -6.59 11.73
CA HIS A 128 -6.17 -5.94 12.50
C HIS A 128 -5.69 -5.51 13.90
N ASP A 129 -4.46 -5.87 14.27
CA ASP A 129 -3.84 -5.53 15.55
C ASP A 129 -2.36 -5.22 15.31
N TYR A 130 -1.92 -4.09 15.84
CA TYR A 130 -0.57 -3.56 15.63
C TYR A 130 0.49 -4.39 16.37
N ASP A 131 0.24 -4.70 17.65
CA ASP A 131 1.21 -5.39 18.49
C ASP A 131 1.47 -6.83 18.01
N THR A 132 0.41 -7.55 17.63
CA THR A 132 0.52 -8.88 17.03
C THR A 132 1.26 -8.84 15.69
N ALA A 133 1.12 -7.76 14.92
CA ALA A 133 1.86 -7.59 13.66
C ALA A 133 3.36 -7.42 13.92
N LEU A 134 3.75 -6.62 14.90
CA LEU A 134 5.15 -6.45 15.30
C LEU A 134 5.75 -7.75 15.86
N GLU A 135 5.02 -8.45 16.73
CA GLU A 135 5.46 -9.75 17.27
C GLU A 135 5.68 -10.76 16.14
N TYR A 136 4.78 -10.77 15.15
CA TYR A 136 4.92 -11.61 13.96
C TYR A 136 6.15 -11.23 13.14
N ALA A 137 6.40 -9.93 12.92
CA ALA A 137 7.55 -9.44 12.17
C ALA A 137 8.87 -9.91 12.81
N ASP A 138 8.96 -9.80 14.13
CA ASP A 138 10.10 -10.23 14.92
C ASP A 138 10.33 -11.75 14.85
N ARG A 139 9.26 -12.53 14.99
CA ARG A 139 9.32 -14.00 14.85
C ARG A 139 9.75 -14.40 13.44
N LEU A 140 9.16 -13.80 12.40
CA LEU A 140 9.50 -14.06 11.02
C LEU A 140 10.99 -13.77 10.75
N ARG A 141 11.48 -12.61 11.20
CA ARG A 141 12.89 -12.23 11.07
C ARG A 141 13.81 -13.26 11.72
N ARG A 142 13.54 -13.66 12.97
CA ARG A 142 14.36 -14.66 13.69
C ARG A 142 14.36 -16.02 13.00
N LEU A 143 13.23 -16.44 12.46
CA LEU A 143 13.09 -17.73 11.77
C LEU A 143 13.81 -17.77 10.41
N THR A 144 13.81 -16.66 9.67
CA THR A 144 14.38 -16.64 8.31
C THR A 144 15.82 -16.17 8.25
N GLN A 145 16.34 -15.50 9.29
CA GLN A 145 17.73 -15.03 9.35
C GLN A 145 18.76 -16.14 9.07
N PRO A 146 18.65 -17.37 9.62
CA PRO A 146 19.58 -18.47 9.32
C PRO A 146 19.56 -18.96 7.87
N LEU A 147 18.53 -18.59 7.11
CA LEU A 147 18.31 -19.01 5.72
C LEU A 147 18.47 -17.85 4.73
N SER A 148 19.02 -16.71 5.17
CA SER A 148 19.12 -15.46 4.39
C SER A 148 20.04 -15.54 3.17
N ASP A 149 20.91 -16.55 3.13
CA ASP A 149 21.75 -16.93 1.99
C ASP A 149 20.95 -17.58 0.86
N ARG A 150 19.79 -18.17 1.17
CA ARG A 150 18.92 -18.89 0.22
C ARG A 150 17.56 -18.23 0.04
N LEU A 151 17.12 -17.43 1.00
CA LEU A 151 15.78 -16.84 1.03
C LEU A 151 15.87 -15.31 1.14
N LEU A 152 15.06 -14.64 0.32
CA LEU A 152 14.74 -13.23 0.45
C LEU A 152 13.32 -13.11 1.02
N THR A 153 13.22 -12.92 2.34
CA THR A 153 11.93 -12.84 3.03
C THR A 153 11.37 -11.42 3.04
N VAL A 154 10.10 -11.29 2.71
CA VAL A 154 9.31 -10.05 2.75
C VAL A 154 8.04 -10.30 3.57
N MET A 155 7.80 -9.47 4.59
CA MET A 155 6.57 -9.56 5.36
C MET A 155 5.39 -9.04 4.54
N ARG A 156 4.29 -9.79 4.52
CA ARG A 156 3.01 -9.35 3.97
C ARG A 156 2.27 -8.46 4.99
N VAL A 157 1.97 -7.23 4.60
CA VAL A 157 1.29 -6.20 5.41
C VAL A 157 0.06 -5.72 4.64
N TYR A 158 -1.08 -6.41 4.81
CA TYR A 158 -2.34 -6.08 4.13
C TYR A 158 -3.34 -5.58 5.17
N PHE A 159 -3.95 -4.42 4.93
CA PHE A 159 -4.90 -3.81 5.87
C PHE A 159 -6.35 -4.23 5.64
N GLU A 160 -6.67 -4.69 4.43
CA GLU A 160 -8.02 -5.11 4.05
C GLU A 160 -7.99 -6.43 3.27
N LYS A 161 -9.17 -7.01 3.07
CA LYS A 161 -9.35 -8.10 2.11
C LYS A 161 -10.67 -7.86 1.37
N PRO A 162 -10.68 -7.71 0.04
CA PRO A 162 -11.90 -7.40 -0.70
C PRO A 162 -12.98 -8.46 -0.48
N ARG A 163 -14.24 -8.03 -0.33
CA ARG A 163 -15.42 -8.89 -0.13
C ARG A 163 -16.57 -8.40 -1.00
N THR A 164 -17.39 -9.35 -1.45
CA THR A 164 -18.68 -9.10 -2.11
C THR A 164 -19.86 -9.16 -1.12
N THR A 165 -19.61 -9.59 0.11
CA THR A 165 -20.59 -9.68 1.21
C THR A 165 -20.27 -8.66 2.31
N VAL A 166 -21.24 -8.40 3.19
CA VAL A 166 -21.03 -7.59 4.40
C VAL A 166 -20.01 -8.28 5.31
N GLY A 167 -19.16 -7.49 5.95
CA GLY A 167 -18.09 -7.92 6.83
C GLY A 167 -17.09 -6.79 7.07
N TRP A 168 -16.18 -6.99 8.01
CA TRP A 168 -15.16 -6.00 8.40
C TRP A 168 -14.38 -5.49 7.18
N LYS A 169 -14.20 -4.16 7.12
CA LYS A 169 -13.68 -3.45 5.95
C LYS A 169 -12.16 -3.37 5.93
N GLY A 170 -11.50 -3.56 7.07
CA GLY A 170 -10.05 -3.50 7.18
C GLY A 170 -9.60 -2.44 8.16
N LEU A 171 -8.34 -2.54 8.60
CA LEU A 171 -7.77 -1.70 9.64
C LEU A 171 -7.77 -0.21 9.27
N LEU A 172 -7.62 0.09 7.98
CA LEU A 172 -7.64 1.46 7.46
C LEU A 172 -9.04 2.10 7.55
N TYR A 173 -10.10 1.30 7.43
CA TYR A 173 -11.47 1.81 7.38
C TYR A 173 -12.16 1.73 8.74
N ASP A 174 -11.85 0.71 9.55
CA ASP A 174 -12.52 0.47 10.83
C ASP A 174 -11.48 -0.10 11.82
N PRO A 175 -10.61 0.77 12.38
CA PRO A 175 -9.49 0.35 13.22
C PRO A 175 -9.93 -0.30 14.53
N ASP A 176 -11.10 0.08 15.06
CA ASP A 176 -11.65 -0.41 16.32
C ASP A 176 -12.56 -1.65 16.16
N LEU A 177 -12.75 -2.14 14.93
CA LEU A 177 -13.63 -3.26 14.60
C LEU A 177 -15.08 -3.07 15.11
N ASN A 178 -15.58 -1.84 15.09
CA ASN A 178 -16.88 -1.46 15.67
C ASN A 178 -17.82 -0.78 14.66
N ASP A 179 -17.50 -0.85 13.36
CA ASP A 179 -18.23 -0.21 12.27
C ASP A 179 -18.31 1.33 12.40
N SER A 180 -17.33 1.96 13.06
CA SER A 180 -17.26 3.43 13.21
C SER A 180 -16.85 4.18 11.95
N PHE A 181 -16.18 3.49 11.02
CA PHE A 181 -15.63 4.07 9.79
C PHE A 181 -14.57 5.17 10.01
N ASP A 182 -13.78 5.06 11.07
CA ASP A 182 -12.76 6.05 11.42
C ASP A 182 -11.50 5.93 10.53
N ILE A 183 -11.58 6.53 9.34
CA ILE A 183 -10.48 6.63 8.36
C ILE A 183 -9.70 7.95 8.50
N ALA A 184 -10.26 8.94 9.21
CA ALA A 184 -9.72 10.29 9.29
C ALA A 184 -8.71 10.46 10.43
N THR A 185 -8.67 9.50 11.37
CA THR A 185 -7.74 9.43 12.50
C THR A 185 -6.56 8.52 12.17
#